data_AF-A0A6I4RCF5-F1
#
_entry.id   AF-A0A6I4RCF5-F1
#
_cell.length_a   1.000
_cell.length_b   1.000
_cell.length_c   1.000
_cell.angle_alpha   90.00
_cell.angle_beta   90.00
_cell.angle_gamma   90.00
#
_symmetry.space_group_name_H-M   'P 1'
#
loop_
_entity.id
_entity.type
_entity.pdbx_description
1 polymer ?
#
loop_
_entity_poly.entity_id
_entity_poly.type
_entity_poly.pdbx_seq_one_letter_code
_entity_poly.pdbx_strand_id
1 'polypeptide(L)'
;MRIKWFSTIRVIGMLFVLLYHFYISFFPGGFVGVDLFFTLSGYLTTALFLDEYKKQQTIDFKRFFQRRFYRIFPPVAFTLLITTPLALLIRNDFIAGIGRQIMATLGFMTNFFELLSGSSYENQFTPHLFLHTWSLGIEVQFYLLWALIIWGITRFAKTIGHVRGMVFLTSGFLFLTSFLTMFVSSFFVTSFSTIYFATWTHIFPFFLGSILASLTGLNTLTRPFEKVIANWDIKRALSVIAGALAVEVLLLLILPFDSIWTYLIGFLLSSLATATMIYGARVLHEKTEHIKEPAILLSLSNISYGIYLFHWPFYTIFSQLVNHTLAVLLTLVCSILFASISFYLLEPYLAGKNSSFFHINIDLKPYTKWIWGTVAALSLALLGISLFAPKLGNFERESLVNNLYQAQRQMTATRSAAENAQATNYNVEKGTTIIGDSVSVRASEGIQSLLPTAQLDGAVSRNLSEADNLVQLYQNSHSLKENVVIALGTNTSENYQELLDELIEHFPKGHRLIFVTPYDGNHASEQALTYQIGQYERQLAKKYDYISIADWYQVSKENPHIWTNTDLVHFNLATDGAILFAQTIQSALEQADNQPVKP
;
A
#
# COMPACT_ATOMS: atom_id res chain seq x y z
N MET A 1 0.69 9.62 -33.33
CA MET A 1 1.49 10.84 -33.09
C MET A 1 1.83 10.87 -31.61
N ARG A 2 3.08 11.18 -31.23
CA ARG A 2 3.48 11.35 -29.82
C ARG A 2 3.21 12.79 -29.43
N ILE A 3 2.42 13.00 -28.37
CA ILE A 3 2.26 14.33 -27.79
C ILE A 3 3.49 14.62 -26.94
N LYS A 4 4.16 15.74 -27.24
CA LYS A 4 5.37 16.16 -26.54
C LYS A 4 5.06 16.53 -25.10
N TRP A 5 6.05 16.43 -24.22
CA TRP A 5 6.02 16.85 -22.81
C TRP A 5 5.14 16.00 -21.90
N PHE A 6 4.27 15.15 -22.45
CA PHE A 6 3.61 14.09 -21.68
C PHE A 6 4.63 13.06 -21.16
N SER A 7 5.79 12.97 -21.81
CA SER A 7 6.93 12.18 -21.33
C SER A 7 7.37 12.64 -19.93
N THR A 8 7.35 13.95 -19.67
CA THR A 8 7.70 14.54 -18.37
C THR A 8 6.75 14.07 -17.28
N ILE A 9 5.45 14.14 -17.52
CA ILE A 9 4.42 13.73 -16.56
C ILE A 9 4.57 12.25 -16.21
N ARG A 10 4.82 11.39 -17.22
CA ARG A 10 5.06 9.95 -16.98
C ARG A 10 6.31 9.67 -16.16
N VAL A 11 7.40 10.38 -16.43
CA VAL A 11 8.65 10.20 -15.68
C VAL A 11 8.48 10.69 -14.23
N ILE A 12 7.76 11.80 -14.01
CA ILE A 12 7.44 12.29 -12.66
C ILE A 12 6.61 11.27 -11.89
N GLY A 13 5.52 10.76 -12.47
CA GLY A 13 4.68 9.74 -11.81
C GLY A 13 5.47 8.48 -11.46
N MET A 14 6.33 8.00 -12.38
CA MET A 14 7.22 6.87 -12.11
C MET A 14 8.19 7.17 -10.96
N LEU A 15 8.84 8.34 -10.99
CA LEU A 15 9.79 8.73 -9.95
C LEU A 15 9.13 8.81 -8.58
N PHE A 16 7.92 9.37 -8.49
CA PHE A 16 7.17 9.46 -7.23
C PHE A 16 6.91 8.08 -6.63
N VAL A 17 6.46 7.13 -7.46
CA VAL A 17 6.24 5.75 -7.03
C VAL A 17 7.54 5.09 -6.57
N LEU A 18 8.66 5.29 -7.28
CA LEU A 18 9.95 4.72 -6.88
C LEU A 18 10.44 5.33 -5.56
N LEU A 19 10.36 6.65 -5.41
CA LEU A 19 10.76 7.36 -4.20
C LEU A 19 9.95 6.92 -2.99
N TYR A 20 8.64 6.71 -3.16
CA TYR A 20 7.78 6.19 -2.12
C TYR A 20 8.24 4.81 -1.62
N HIS A 21 8.42 3.85 -2.53
CA HIS A 21 8.78 2.49 -2.12
C HIS A 21 10.21 2.36 -1.59
N PHE A 22 11.13 3.20 -2.07
CA PHE A 22 12.52 3.19 -1.57
C PHE A 22 12.69 3.98 -0.28
N TYR A 23 12.00 5.10 -0.11
CA TYR A 23 12.26 6.06 0.96
C TYR A 23 10.96 6.63 1.54
N ILE A 24 10.05 5.75 1.95
CA ILE A 24 8.70 6.11 2.43
C ILE A 24 8.74 7.16 3.55
N SER A 25 9.71 7.08 4.47
CA SER A 25 9.86 8.05 5.57
C SER A 25 10.19 9.47 5.10
N PHE A 26 10.79 9.62 3.91
CA PHE A 26 11.12 10.93 3.32
C PHE A 26 10.09 11.39 2.30
N PHE A 27 9.41 10.45 1.62
CA PHE A 27 8.46 10.73 0.56
C PHE A 27 7.13 10.01 0.81
N PRO A 28 6.44 10.32 1.93
CA PRO A 28 5.26 9.58 2.36
C PRO A 28 4.12 9.67 1.34
N GLY A 29 4.05 10.75 0.56
CA GLY A 29 3.01 10.97 -0.45
C GLY A 29 3.35 10.49 -1.85
N GLY A 30 4.46 9.79 -2.09
CA GLY A 30 4.83 9.42 -3.46
C GLY A 30 3.91 8.39 -4.13
N PHE A 31 3.01 7.74 -3.37
CA PHE A 31 1.95 6.90 -3.92
C PHE A 31 0.99 7.67 -4.85
N VAL A 32 0.86 9.00 -4.71
CA VAL A 32 0.04 9.83 -5.62
C VAL A 32 0.57 9.82 -7.05
N GLY A 33 1.81 9.36 -7.27
CA GLY A 33 2.36 9.09 -8.60
C GLY A 33 1.48 8.13 -9.43
N VAL A 34 0.66 7.29 -8.78
CA VAL A 34 -0.34 6.44 -9.46
C VAL A 34 -1.49 7.27 -10.04
N ASP A 35 -1.99 8.26 -9.30
CA ASP A 35 -3.04 9.19 -9.76
C ASP A 35 -2.60 10.00 -10.99
N LEU A 36 -1.32 10.39 -11.03
CA LEU A 36 -0.71 11.02 -12.21
C LEU A 36 -0.92 10.15 -13.47
N PHE A 37 -0.68 8.84 -13.33
CA PHE A 37 -0.89 7.89 -14.42
C PHE A 37 -2.36 7.68 -14.75
N PHE A 38 -3.23 7.58 -13.75
CA PHE A 38 -4.67 7.42 -13.95
C PHE A 38 -5.28 8.61 -14.70
N THR A 39 -5.01 9.84 -14.27
CA THR A 39 -5.49 11.05 -14.96
C THR A 39 -4.93 11.14 -16.38
N LEU A 40 -3.64 10.86 -16.57
CA LEU A 40 -3.03 10.85 -17.91
C LEU A 40 -3.64 9.77 -18.83
N SER A 41 -3.92 8.59 -18.28
CA SER A 41 -4.50 7.46 -19.02
C SER A 41 -5.94 7.73 -19.43
N GLY A 42 -6.74 8.30 -18.53
CA GLY A 42 -8.09 8.78 -18.82
C GLY A 42 -8.11 9.84 -19.92
N TYR A 43 -7.20 10.81 -19.86
CA TYR A 43 -7.04 11.82 -20.90
C TYR A 43 -6.70 11.20 -22.26
N LEU A 44 -5.65 10.38 -22.32
CA LEU A 44 -5.15 9.82 -23.57
C LEU A 44 -6.17 8.88 -24.22
N THR A 45 -6.81 8.02 -23.43
CA THR A 45 -7.80 7.07 -23.94
C THR A 45 -9.00 7.79 -24.52
N THR A 46 -9.54 8.76 -23.78
CA THR A 46 -10.69 9.55 -24.22
C THR A 46 -10.36 10.38 -25.46
N ALA A 47 -9.21 11.06 -25.48
CA ALA A 47 -8.85 11.89 -26.63
C ALA A 47 -8.64 11.08 -27.91
N LEU A 48 -8.08 9.86 -27.80
CA LEU A 48 -7.95 8.95 -28.94
C LEU A 48 -9.32 8.51 -29.48
N PHE A 49 -10.29 8.17 -28.62
CA PHE A 49 -11.64 7.84 -29.06
C PHE A 49 -12.34 9.02 -29.74
N LEU A 50 -12.19 10.24 -29.20
CA LEU A 50 -12.76 11.45 -29.81
C LEU A 50 -12.16 11.74 -31.20
N ASP A 51 -10.84 11.58 -31.36
CA ASP A 51 -10.17 11.75 -32.64
C ASP A 51 -10.59 10.68 -33.67
N GLU A 52 -10.69 9.42 -33.24
CA GLU A 52 -11.14 8.32 -34.08
C GLU A 52 -12.59 8.53 -34.55
N TYR A 53 -13.48 8.88 -33.63
CA TYR A 53 -14.87 9.19 -33.96
C TYR A 53 -15.00 10.38 -34.92
N LYS A 54 -14.24 11.47 -34.71
CA LYS A 54 -14.27 12.60 -35.66
C LYS A 54 -13.84 12.17 -37.06
N LYS A 55 -12.86 11.26 -37.17
CA LYS A 55 -12.33 10.79 -38.46
C LYS A 55 -13.25 9.77 -39.15
N GLN A 56 -13.85 8.85 -38.39
CA GLN A 56 -14.51 7.66 -38.96
C GLN A 56 -16.01 7.55 -38.62
N GLN A 57 -16.55 8.46 -37.80
CA GLN A 57 -17.92 8.41 -37.23
C GLN A 57 -18.26 7.09 -36.54
N THR A 58 -17.25 6.29 -36.24
CA THR A 58 -17.29 4.97 -35.61
C THR A 58 -15.98 4.79 -34.83
N ILE A 59 -15.97 3.84 -33.90
CA ILE A 59 -14.77 3.50 -33.10
C ILE A 59 -14.51 2.00 -33.23
N ASP A 60 -13.29 1.64 -33.60
CA ASP A 60 -12.83 0.25 -33.68
C ASP A 60 -12.31 -0.22 -32.32
N PHE A 61 -13.26 -0.65 -31.48
CA PHE A 61 -12.95 -1.17 -30.14
C PHE A 61 -12.06 -2.41 -30.17
N LYS A 62 -12.19 -3.26 -31.20
CA LYS A 62 -11.34 -4.45 -31.36
C LYS A 62 -9.88 -4.03 -31.53
N ARG A 63 -9.61 -3.07 -32.41
CA ARG A 63 -8.27 -2.52 -32.63
C ARG A 63 -7.74 -1.78 -31.41
N PHE A 64 -8.61 -1.08 -30.67
CA PHE A 64 -8.25 -0.48 -29.39
C PHE A 64 -7.74 -1.53 -28.41
N PHE A 65 -8.51 -2.58 -28.13
CA PHE A 65 -8.11 -3.64 -27.20
C PHE A 65 -6.88 -4.41 -27.67
N GLN A 66 -6.73 -4.68 -28.97
CA GLN A 66 -5.51 -5.30 -29.50
C GLN A 66 -4.27 -4.46 -29.20
N ARG A 67 -4.30 -3.15 -29.44
CA ARG A 67 -3.17 -2.25 -29.15
C ARG A 67 -2.85 -2.21 -27.66
N ARG A 68 -3.87 -2.20 -26.80
CA ARG A 68 -3.70 -2.22 -25.34
C ARG A 68 -3.12 -3.55 -24.87
N PHE A 69 -3.60 -4.67 -25.40
CA PHE A 69 -3.10 -6.01 -25.08
C PHE A 69 -1.60 -6.12 -25.37
N TYR A 70 -1.15 -5.81 -26.59
CA TYR A 70 0.28 -5.89 -26.95
C TYR A 70 1.18 -4.91 -26.19
N ARG A 71 0.60 -3.86 -25.60
CA ARG A 71 1.34 -2.88 -24.80
C ARG A 71 1.43 -3.27 -23.32
N ILE A 72 0.41 -3.94 -22.78
CA ILE A 72 0.24 -4.20 -21.35
C ILE A 72 0.64 -5.62 -21.00
N PHE A 73 0.09 -6.60 -21.70
CA PHE A 73 0.21 -8.01 -21.30
C PHE A 73 1.64 -8.56 -21.43
N PRO A 74 2.41 -8.30 -22.52
CA PRO A 74 3.75 -8.86 -22.64
C PRO A 74 4.72 -8.40 -21.53
N PRO A 75 4.80 -7.09 -21.18
CA PRO A 75 5.64 -6.67 -20.05
C PRO A 75 5.21 -7.29 -18.70
N VAL A 76 3.91 -7.47 -18.46
CA VAL A 76 3.40 -8.14 -17.24
C VAL A 76 3.85 -9.60 -17.21
N ALA A 77 3.58 -10.36 -18.27
CA ALA A 77 3.98 -11.76 -18.36
C ALA A 77 5.50 -11.91 -18.23
N PHE A 78 6.27 -11.02 -18.85
CA PHE A 78 7.72 -11.02 -18.74
C PHE A 78 8.19 -10.74 -17.30
N THR A 79 7.54 -9.81 -16.60
CA THR A 79 7.83 -9.53 -15.19
C THR A 79 7.63 -10.78 -14.34
N LEU A 80 6.47 -11.43 -14.46
CA LEU A 80 6.14 -12.66 -13.72
C LEU A 80 7.16 -13.78 -14.00
N LEU A 81 7.51 -14.01 -15.27
CA LEU A 81 8.45 -15.06 -15.67
C LEU A 81 9.86 -14.85 -15.11
N ILE A 82 10.30 -13.59 -14.92
CA ILE A 82 11.63 -13.27 -14.42
C ILE A 82 11.64 -13.25 -12.89
N THR A 83 10.65 -12.65 -12.23
CA THR A 83 10.72 -12.41 -10.78
C THR A 83 10.20 -13.57 -9.95
N THR A 84 9.27 -14.39 -10.45
CA THR A 84 8.77 -15.56 -9.70
C THR A 84 9.88 -16.58 -9.37
N PRO A 85 10.77 -16.98 -10.29
CA PRO A 85 11.89 -17.87 -9.94
C PRO A 85 12.88 -17.22 -8.97
N LEU A 86 13.12 -15.92 -9.09
CA LEU A 86 14.02 -15.18 -8.19
C LEU A 86 13.46 -15.08 -6.77
N ALA A 87 12.14 -15.17 -6.59
CA ALA A 87 11.51 -15.21 -5.27
C ALA A 87 11.87 -16.47 -4.46
N LEU A 88 12.43 -17.51 -5.08
CA LEU A 88 12.96 -18.69 -4.36
C LEU A 88 14.25 -18.39 -3.58
N LEU A 89 14.88 -17.24 -3.81
CA LEU A 89 16.09 -16.81 -3.09
C LEU A 89 15.76 -16.22 -1.71
N ILE A 90 14.50 -15.89 -1.44
CA ILE A 90 14.06 -15.23 -0.22
C ILE A 90 13.19 -16.15 0.64
N ARG A 91 12.78 -15.67 1.81
CA ARG A 91 12.02 -16.45 2.80
C ARG A 91 10.70 -16.97 2.20
N ASN A 92 10.31 -18.20 2.56
CA ASN A 92 9.13 -18.87 2.03
C ASN A 92 7.81 -18.11 2.26
N ASP A 93 7.75 -17.18 3.22
CA ASP A 93 6.58 -16.34 3.44
C ASP A 93 6.23 -15.48 2.23
N PHE A 94 7.23 -14.99 1.48
CA PHE A 94 7.00 -14.12 0.32
C PHE A 94 6.43 -14.86 -0.90
N ILE A 95 6.63 -16.19 -0.96
CA ILE A 95 6.06 -17.05 -2.00
C ILE A 95 4.76 -17.70 -1.55
N ALA A 96 4.32 -17.48 -0.30
CA ALA A 96 3.06 -18.02 0.18
C ALA A 96 1.89 -17.47 -0.65
N GLY A 97 1.02 -18.37 -1.12
CA GLY A 97 -0.11 -18.02 -1.95
C GLY A 97 0.24 -17.39 -3.31
N ILE A 98 1.50 -17.44 -3.76
CA ILE A 98 1.96 -16.73 -4.98
C ILE A 98 1.17 -17.12 -6.24
N GLY A 99 0.66 -18.35 -6.33
CA GLY A 99 -0.20 -18.76 -7.44
C GLY A 99 -1.47 -17.91 -7.56
N ARG A 100 -2.09 -17.51 -6.43
CA ARG A 100 -3.25 -16.61 -6.43
C ARG A 100 -2.87 -15.19 -6.84
N GLN A 101 -1.71 -14.71 -6.38
CA GLN A 101 -1.18 -13.40 -6.80
C GLN A 101 -0.95 -13.36 -8.32
N ILE A 102 -0.31 -14.40 -8.88
CA ILE A 102 -0.06 -14.52 -10.32
C ILE A 102 -1.37 -14.55 -11.12
N MET A 103 -2.35 -15.36 -10.68
CA MET A 103 -3.67 -15.42 -11.32
C MET A 103 -4.37 -14.06 -11.28
N ALA A 104 -4.32 -13.36 -10.14
CA ALA A 104 -4.90 -12.04 -9.98
C ALA A 104 -4.21 -11.00 -10.88
N THR A 105 -2.87 -11.04 -11.00
CA THR A 105 -2.11 -10.16 -11.89
C THR A 105 -2.42 -10.43 -13.37
N LEU A 106 -2.45 -11.70 -13.81
CA LEU A 106 -2.80 -12.06 -15.19
C LEU A 106 -4.26 -11.72 -15.53
N GLY A 107 -5.15 -11.83 -14.54
CA GLY A 107 -6.57 -11.48 -14.67
C GLY A 107 -6.87 -10.00 -14.51
N PHE A 108 -5.89 -9.15 -14.16
CA PHE A 108 -6.10 -7.73 -13.81
C PHE A 108 -7.08 -7.52 -12.65
N MET A 109 -6.99 -8.40 -11.64
CA MET A 109 -7.84 -8.45 -10.45
C MET A 109 -7.06 -8.36 -9.13
N THR A 110 -5.78 -7.96 -9.15
CA THR A 110 -4.95 -7.82 -7.94
C THR A 110 -5.63 -6.93 -6.89
N ASN A 111 -6.27 -5.84 -7.29
CA ASN A 111 -6.96 -4.95 -6.35
C ASN A 111 -8.11 -5.65 -5.59
N PHE A 112 -8.87 -6.53 -6.24
CA PHE A 112 -9.88 -7.35 -5.56
C PHE A 112 -9.27 -8.46 -4.72
N PHE A 113 -8.17 -9.05 -5.19
CA PHE A 113 -7.45 -10.06 -4.42
C PHE A 113 -6.93 -9.49 -3.09
N GLU A 114 -6.32 -8.30 -3.09
CA GLU A 114 -5.86 -7.64 -1.86
C GLU A 114 -7.02 -7.27 -0.93
N LEU A 115 -8.13 -6.76 -1.48
CA LEU A 115 -9.35 -6.46 -0.70
C LEU A 115 -9.91 -7.70 0.00
N LEU A 116 -10.01 -8.82 -0.72
CA LEU A 116 -10.54 -10.07 -0.17
C LEU A 116 -9.57 -10.73 0.82
N SER A 117 -8.27 -10.45 0.70
CA SER A 117 -7.26 -10.95 1.63
C SER A 117 -7.20 -10.13 2.92
N GLY A 118 -7.83 -8.94 2.96
CA GLY A 118 -7.78 -8.03 4.11
C GLY A 118 -6.41 -7.38 4.30
N SER A 119 -5.55 -7.40 3.28
CA SER A 119 -4.18 -6.88 3.36
C SER A 119 -4.17 -5.35 3.44
N SER A 120 -3.32 -4.81 4.33
CA SER A 120 -3.03 -3.37 4.38
C SER A 120 -2.08 -2.99 3.25
N TYR A 121 -2.21 -1.82 2.63
CA TYR A 121 -1.27 -1.38 1.59
C TYR A 121 0.15 -1.14 2.14
N GLU A 122 0.27 -0.48 3.30
CA GLU A 122 1.57 -0.15 3.91
C GLU A 122 2.00 -1.10 5.04
N ASN A 123 1.04 -1.56 5.85
CA ASN A 123 1.35 -2.29 7.08
C ASN A 123 1.38 -3.80 6.84
N GLN A 124 2.34 -4.26 6.04
CA GLN A 124 2.56 -5.70 5.76
C GLN A 124 3.94 -6.16 6.22
N PHE A 125 3.95 -7.17 7.09
CA PHE A 125 5.18 -7.87 7.48
C PHE A 125 5.84 -8.61 6.31
N THR A 126 5.02 -9.16 5.42
CA THR A 126 5.45 -9.94 4.24
C THR A 126 4.66 -9.48 3.03
N PRO A 127 5.09 -8.37 2.38
CA PRO A 127 4.35 -7.81 1.26
C PRO A 127 4.21 -8.80 0.10
N HIS A 128 3.02 -8.87 -0.49
CA HIS A 128 2.78 -9.62 -1.72
C HIS A 128 3.69 -9.10 -2.86
N LEU A 129 4.35 -10.04 -3.54
CA LEU A 129 5.36 -9.75 -4.56
C LEU A 129 4.79 -8.99 -5.77
N PHE A 130 3.50 -9.19 -6.06
CA PHE A 130 2.81 -8.54 -7.17
C PHE A 130 1.78 -7.51 -6.74
N LEU A 131 1.82 -7.06 -5.48
CA LEU A 131 0.84 -6.12 -4.92
C LEU A 131 0.60 -4.91 -5.82
N HIS A 132 1.67 -4.22 -6.23
CA HIS A 132 1.61 -3.00 -7.05
C HIS A 132 0.80 -3.13 -8.36
N THR A 133 0.53 -4.35 -8.86
CA THR A 133 -0.32 -4.54 -10.05
C THR A 133 -1.80 -4.29 -9.78
N TRP A 134 -2.20 -3.95 -8.55
CA TRP A 134 -3.55 -3.49 -8.21
C TRP A 134 -3.96 -2.27 -9.06
N SER A 135 -3.05 -1.32 -9.27
CA SER A 135 -3.33 -0.08 -10.01
C SER A 135 -3.57 -0.38 -11.50
N LEU A 136 -2.81 -1.34 -12.03
CA LEU A 136 -2.96 -1.85 -13.40
C LEU A 136 -4.31 -2.56 -13.58
N GLY A 137 -4.77 -3.26 -12.54
CA GLY A 137 -6.13 -3.82 -12.49
C GLY A 137 -7.18 -2.75 -12.74
N ILE A 138 -7.14 -1.66 -11.96
CA ILE A 138 -8.06 -0.53 -12.10
C ILE A 138 -7.95 0.10 -13.50
N GLU A 139 -6.74 0.26 -14.05
CA GLU A 139 -6.55 0.82 -15.39
C GLU A 139 -7.22 -0.03 -16.48
N VAL A 140 -7.08 -1.36 -16.44
CA VAL A 140 -7.73 -2.26 -17.40
C VAL A 140 -9.25 -2.27 -17.21
N GLN A 141 -9.73 -2.23 -15.97
CA GLN A 141 -11.15 -2.11 -15.67
C GLN A 141 -11.74 -0.79 -16.22
N PHE A 142 -11.01 0.33 -16.08
CA PHE A 142 -11.36 1.60 -16.71
C PHE A 142 -11.43 1.46 -18.24
N TYR A 143 -10.47 0.81 -18.90
CA TYR A 143 -10.51 0.62 -20.35
C TYR A 143 -11.75 -0.14 -20.82
N LEU A 144 -12.13 -1.21 -20.11
CA LEU A 144 -13.32 -2.00 -20.43
C LEU A 144 -14.60 -1.18 -20.23
N LEU A 145 -14.74 -0.55 -19.05
CA LEU A 145 -15.90 0.27 -18.70
C LEU A 145 -16.04 1.45 -19.67
N TRP A 146 -14.94 2.17 -19.92
CA TRP A 146 -14.94 3.37 -20.72
C TRP A 146 -15.19 3.10 -22.20
N ALA A 147 -14.65 2.01 -22.74
CA ALA A 147 -14.98 1.57 -24.10
C ALA A 147 -16.48 1.32 -24.27
N LEU A 148 -17.13 0.66 -23.31
CA LEU A 148 -18.57 0.39 -23.35
C LEU A 148 -19.40 1.68 -23.26
N ILE A 149 -19.03 2.59 -22.35
CA ILE A 149 -19.70 3.88 -22.19
C ILE A 149 -19.58 4.72 -23.46
N ILE A 150 -18.37 4.84 -24.02
CA ILE A 150 -18.12 5.60 -25.25
C ILE A 150 -18.87 4.97 -26.42
N TRP A 151 -18.88 3.64 -26.53
CA TRP A 151 -19.69 2.95 -27.53
C TRP A 151 -21.16 3.37 -27.43
N GLY A 152 -21.74 3.36 -26.22
CA GLY A 152 -23.09 3.85 -25.97
C GLY A 152 -23.29 5.30 -26.39
N ILE A 153 -22.42 6.22 -25.95
CA ILE A 153 -22.47 7.66 -26.30
C ILE A 153 -22.49 7.85 -27.81
N THR A 154 -21.63 7.15 -28.55
CA THR A 154 -21.55 7.29 -30.02
C THR A 154 -22.79 6.79 -30.76
N ARG A 155 -23.69 6.03 -30.13
CA ARG A 155 -24.98 5.64 -30.74
C ARG A 155 -26.02 6.76 -30.71
N PHE A 156 -25.95 7.65 -29.71
CA PHE A 156 -26.93 8.72 -29.51
C PHE A 156 -26.42 10.06 -30.06
N ALA A 157 -25.11 10.25 -30.11
CA ALA A 157 -24.51 11.50 -30.53
C ALA A 157 -24.50 11.65 -32.06
N LYS A 158 -25.03 12.78 -32.55
CA LYS A 158 -25.08 13.09 -34.00
C LYS A 158 -23.86 13.85 -34.52
N THR A 159 -23.11 14.49 -33.61
CA THR A 159 -21.94 15.31 -33.97
C THR A 159 -20.83 15.10 -32.95
N ILE A 160 -19.60 15.44 -33.32
CA ILE A 160 -18.46 15.40 -32.40
C ILE A 160 -18.67 16.31 -31.18
N GLY A 161 -19.41 17.42 -31.33
CA GLY A 161 -19.78 18.30 -30.22
C GLY A 161 -20.70 17.61 -29.22
N HIS A 162 -21.71 16.87 -29.71
CA HIS A 162 -22.57 16.05 -28.85
C HIS A 162 -21.78 14.97 -28.12
N VAL A 163 -20.88 14.25 -28.81
CA VAL A 163 -20.02 13.25 -28.15
C VAL A 163 -19.20 13.89 -27.04
N ARG A 164 -18.55 15.03 -27.29
CA ARG A 164 -17.77 15.75 -26.27
C ARG A 164 -18.63 16.18 -25.08
N GLY A 165 -19.81 16.73 -25.33
CA GLY A 165 -20.74 17.14 -24.27
C GLY A 165 -21.20 15.97 -23.41
N MET A 166 -21.58 14.85 -24.04
CA MET A 166 -21.96 13.62 -23.32
C MET A 166 -20.78 13.04 -22.55
N VAL A 167 -19.58 12.99 -23.14
CA VAL A 167 -18.36 12.55 -22.45
C VAL A 167 -18.07 13.43 -21.24
N PHE A 168 -18.18 14.76 -21.37
CA PHE A 168 -17.98 15.70 -20.27
C PHE A 168 -18.96 15.43 -19.13
N LEU A 169 -20.26 15.33 -19.44
CA LEU A 169 -21.32 15.12 -18.44
C LEU A 169 -21.20 13.74 -17.77
N THR A 170 -21.00 12.67 -18.55
CA THR A 170 -20.84 11.32 -18.01
C THR A 170 -19.56 11.19 -17.19
N SER A 171 -18.44 11.76 -17.64
CA SER A 171 -17.20 11.76 -16.86
C SER A 171 -17.36 12.59 -15.58
N GLY A 172 -18.03 13.75 -15.64
CA GLY A 172 -18.30 14.59 -14.48
C GLY A 172 -19.14 13.88 -13.42
N PHE A 173 -20.19 13.17 -13.86
CA PHE A 173 -21.01 12.34 -12.97
C PHE A 173 -20.18 11.22 -12.34
N LEU A 174 -19.46 10.42 -13.13
CA LEU A 174 -18.67 9.30 -12.60
C LEU A 174 -17.51 9.74 -11.71
N PHE A 175 -16.86 10.86 -12.05
CA PHE A 175 -15.87 11.51 -11.20
C PHE A 175 -16.46 11.86 -9.85
N LEU A 176 -17.58 12.60 -9.83
CA LEU A 176 -18.20 13.06 -8.60
C LEU A 176 -18.69 11.89 -7.75
N THR A 177 -19.35 10.91 -8.36
CA THR A 177 -19.83 9.71 -7.64
C THR A 177 -18.67 8.93 -7.02
N SER A 178 -17.61 8.66 -7.78
CA SER A 178 -16.46 7.89 -7.30
C SER A 178 -15.71 8.63 -6.20
N PHE A 179 -15.42 9.92 -6.39
CA PHE A 179 -14.76 10.76 -5.39
C PHE A 179 -15.60 10.91 -4.12
N LEU A 180 -16.90 11.20 -4.23
CA LEU A 180 -17.77 11.29 -3.05
C LEU A 180 -17.88 9.96 -2.32
N THR A 181 -17.85 8.83 -3.04
CA THR A 181 -17.83 7.51 -2.39
C THR A 181 -16.55 7.33 -1.58
N MET A 182 -15.38 7.70 -2.11
CA MET A 182 -14.12 7.69 -1.34
C MET A 182 -14.18 8.63 -0.13
N PHE A 183 -14.59 9.88 -0.36
CA PHE A 183 -14.71 10.92 0.66
C PHE A 183 -15.58 10.46 1.83
N VAL A 184 -16.80 10.00 1.55
CA VAL A 184 -17.75 9.57 2.58
C VAL A 184 -17.25 8.30 3.26
N SER A 185 -16.76 7.32 2.49
CA SER A 185 -16.30 6.04 3.06
C SER A 185 -15.10 6.22 4.01
N SER A 186 -14.26 7.24 3.79
CA SER A 186 -13.10 7.52 4.65
C SER A 186 -13.44 7.74 6.13
N PHE A 187 -14.67 8.16 6.45
CA PHE A 187 -15.14 8.34 7.83
C PHE A 187 -15.61 7.05 8.51
N PHE A 188 -15.82 5.97 7.75
CA PHE A 188 -16.48 4.75 8.24
C PHE A 188 -15.63 3.48 8.09
N VAL A 189 -14.47 3.57 7.44
CA VAL A 189 -13.59 2.41 7.25
C VAL A 189 -12.61 2.26 8.41
N THR A 190 -12.37 1.02 8.79
CA THR A 190 -11.35 0.65 9.78
C THR A 190 -9.94 0.64 9.21
N SER A 191 -9.81 0.51 7.88
CA SER A 191 -8.54 0.61 7.16
C SER A 191 -8.75 1.33 5.86
N PHE A 192 -7.93 2.37 5.62
CA PHE A 192 -7.98 3.13 4.38
C PHE A 192 -7.56 2.31 3.14
N SER A 193 -6.83 1.21 3.31
CA SER A 193 -6.49 0.28 2.23
C SER A 193 -7.73 -0.23 1.49
N THR A 194 -8.85 -0.39 2.20
CA THR A 194 -10.13 -0.84 1.64
C THR A 194 -10.66 0.12 0.58
N ILE A 195 -10.59 1.43 0.82
CA ILE A 195 -11.04 2.44 -0.15
C ILE A 195 -9.95 2.82 -1.16
N TYR A 196 -8.69 2.52 -0.84
CA TYR A 196 -7.58 2.73 -1.77
C TYR A 196 -7.55 1.69 -2.89
N PHE A 197 -7.76 0.40 -2.58
CA PHE A 197 -7.79 -0.67 -3.58
C PHE A 197 -9.13 -0.77 -4.32
N ALA A 198 -10.23 -0.28 -3.74
CA ALA A 198 -11.54 -0.38 -4.37
C ALA A 198 -11.63 0.45 -5.65
N THR A 199 -11.98 -0.22 -6.75
CA THR A 199 -12.15 0.41 -8.06
C THR A 199 -13.14 1.57 -7.98
N TRP A 200 -14.27 1.38 -7.30
CA TRP A 200 -15.38 2.34 -7.27
C TRP A 200 -15.04 3.65 -6.55
N THR A 201 -14.13 3.61 -5.59
CA THR A 201 -13.66 4.78 -4.83
C THR A 201 -12.47 5.45 -5.50
N HIS A 202 -11.59 4.69 -6.15
CA HIS A 202 -10.30 5.22 -6.63
C HIS A 202 -10.20 5.39 -8.16
N ILE A 203 -11.26 5.10 -8.94
CA ILE A 203 -11.27 5.28 -10.40
C ILE A 203 -11.47 6.75 -10.85
N PHE A 204 -11.86 7.66 -9.95
CA PHE A 204 -12.17 9.05 -10.31
C PHE A 204 -11.06 9.81 -11.06
N PRO A 205 -9.74 9.61 -10.84
CA PRO A 205 -8.71 10.38 -11.54
C PRO A 205 -8.77 10.17 -13.06
N PHE A 206 -9.15 8.97 -13.53
CA PHE A 206 -9.36 8.68 -14.95
C PHE A 206 -10.45 9.57 -15.55
N PHE A 207 -11.56 9.75 -14.83
CA PHE A 207 -12.68 10.56 -15.31
C PHE A 207 -12.32 12.05 -15.35
N LEU A 208 -11.49 12.55 -14.44
CA LEU A 208 -10.95 13.90 -14.54
C LEU A 208 -10.11 14.10 -15.80
N GLY A 209 -9.27 13.13 -16.15
CA GLY A 209 -8.54 13.10 -17.41
C GLY A 209 -9.48 13.12 -18.63
N SER A 210 -10.56 12.34 -18.59
CA SER A 210 -11.58 12.26 -19.63
C SER A 210 -12.35 13.58 -19.81
N ILE A 211 -12.67 14.27 -18.71
CA ILE A 211 -13.22 15.64 -18.73
C ILE A 211 -12.26 16.55 -19.50
N LEU A 212 -10.98 16.57 -19.12
CA LEU A 212 -9.98 17.40 -19.77
C LEU A 212 -9.82 17.09 -21.27
N ALA A 213 -9.87 15.82 -21.67
CA ALA A 213 -9.82 15.40 -23.06
C ALA A 213 -11.02 15.92 -23.88
N SER A 214 -12.22 15.92 -23.28
CA SER A 214 -13.43 16.46 -23.92
C SER A 214 -13.33 17.98 -24.17
N LEU A 215 -12.65 18.71 -23.28
CA LEU A 215 -12.46 20.15 -23.36
C LEU A 215 -11.35 20.58 -24.30
N THR A 216 -10.26 19.81 -24.39
CA THR A 216 -9.06 20.19 -25.16
C THR A 216 -8.96 19.46 -26.49
N GLY A 217 -9.12 18.13 -26.48
CA GLY A 217 -8.81 17.25 -27.60
C GLY A 217 -7.31 16.98 -27.80
N LEU A 218 -6.99 16.04 -28.69
CA LEU A 218 -5.61 15.67 -29.04
C LEU A 218 -5.26 16.17 -30.44
N ASN A 219 -5.66 15.48 -31.52
CA ASN A 219 -5.51 16.02 -32.88
C ASN A 219 -6.67 16.93 -33.26
N THR A 220 -7.83 16.69 -32.66
CA THR A 220 -9.04 17.45 -32.93
C THR A 220 -9.30 18.44 -31.80
N LEU A 221 -8.81 19.67 -31.96
CA LEU A 221 -8.93 20.70 -30.93
C LEU A 221 -10.37 21.23 -30.84
N THR A 222 -10.71 21.78 -29.67
CA THR A 222 -11.94 22.57 -29.50
C THR A 222 -11.66 24.05 -29.76
N ARG A 223 -12.67 24.78 -30.25
CA ARG A 223 -12.56 26.23 -30.48
C ARG A 223 -12.15 27.02 -29.23
N PRO A 224 -12.67 26.74 -28.02
CA PRO A 224 -12.19 27.41 -26.81
C PRO A 224 -10.70 27.15 -26.54
N PHE A 225 -10.23 25.92 -26.74
CA PHE A 225 -8.83 25.58 -26.49
C PHE A 225 -7.89 26.14 -27.57
N GLU A 226 -8.32 26.24 -28.83
CA GLU A 226 -7.58 26.96 -29.88
C GLU A 226 -7.32 28.42 -29.49
N LYS A 227 -8.30 29.11 -28.88
CA LYS A 227 -8.11 30.47 -28.37
C LYS A 227 -7.09 30.53 -27.23
N VAL A 228 -7.06 29.52 -26.37
CA VAL A 228 -6.05 29.41 -25.30
C VAL A 228 -4.66 29.26 -25.92
N ILE A 229 -4.50 28.36 -26.88
CA ILE A 229 -3.23 28.16 -27.60
C ILE A 229 -2.79 29.44 -28.30
N ALA A 230 -3.72 30.19 -28.90
CA ALA A 230 -3.40 31.46 -29.54
C ALA A 230 -2.87 32.50 -28.53
N ASN A 231 -3.48 32.58 -27.35
CA ASN A 231 -3.22 33.63 -26.36
C ASN A 231 -2.11 33.31 -25.35
N TRP A 232 -1.80 32.03 -25.10
CA TRP A 232 -0.77 31.63 -24.16
C TRP A 232 0.60 31.62 -24.84
N ASP A 233 1.62 32.16 -24.18
CA ASP A 233 3.01 32.00 -24.57
C ASP A 233 3.64 30.77 -23.88
N ILE A 234 4.87 30.44 -24.27
CA ILE A 234 5.62 29.32 -23.69
C ILE A 234 5.86 29.54 -22.19
N LYS A 235 6.13 30.79 -21.76
CA LYS A 235 6.42 31.11 -20.36
C LYS A 235 5.22 30.84 -19.46
N ARG A 236 4.01 31.25 -19.89
CA ARG A 236 2.76 30.98 -19.18
C ARG A 236 2.44 29.49 -19.13
N ALA A 237 2.66 28.75 -20.22
CA ALA A 237 2.49 27.30 -20.21
C ALA A 237 3.44 26.63 -19.21
N LEU A 238 4.70 27.03 -19.19
CA LEU A 238 5.70 26.52 -18.24
C LEU A 238 5.40 26.91 -16.79
N SER A 239 4.93 28.14 -16.53
CA SER A 239 4.58 28.58 -15.16
C SER A 239 3.40 27.80 -14.61
N VAL A 240 2.42 27.47 -15.45
CA VAL A 240 1.27 26.62 -15.07
C VAL A 240 1.72 25.20 -14.76
N ILE A 241 2.60 24.61 -15.58
CA ILE A 241 3.19 23.30 -15.30
C ILE A 241 4.00 23.34 -14.00
N ALA A 242 4.82 24.38 -13.79
CA ALA A 242 5.66 24.52 -12.60
C ALA A 242 4.83 24.69 -11.33
N GLY A 243 3.76 25.49 -11.37
CA GLY A 243 2.84 25.65 -10.23
C GLY A 243 2.13 24.35 -9.87
N ALA A 244 1.65 23.60 -10.88
CA ALA A 244 1.06 22.29 -10.65
C ALA A 244 2.08 21.27 -10.13
N LEU A 245 3.30 21.25 -10.66
CA LEU A 245 4.39 20.41 -10.16
C LEU A 245 4.75 20.76 -8.71
N ALA A 246 4.71 22.03 -8.32
CA ALA A 246 4.96 22.44 -6.93
C ALA A 246 3.89 21.87 -5.99
N VAL A 247 2.63 21.78 -6.42
CA VAL A 247 1.57 21.09 -5.66
C VAL A 247 1.88 19.59 -5.55
N GLU A 248 2.24 18.91 -6.63
CA GLU A 248 2.59 17.49 -6.59
C GLU A 248 3.81 17.22 -5.68
N VAL A 249 4.84 18.06 -5.74
CA VAL A 249 6.02 17.95 -4.86
C VAL A 249 5.66 18.25 -3.40
N LEU A 250 4.74 19.16 -3.14
CA LEU A 250 4.24 19.38 -1.78
C LEU A 250 3.55 18.11 -1.26
N LEU A 251 2.60 17.55 -2.03
CA LEU A 251 1.89 16.32 -1.67
C LEU A 251 2.86 15.15 -1.45
N LEU A 252 3.86 14.98 -2.32
CA LEU A 252 4.93 13.99 -2.19
C LEU A 252 5.59 14.01 -0.80
N LEU A 253 5.81 15.20 -0.24
CA LEU A 253 6.55 15.40 1.00
C LEU A 253 5.68 15.32 2.27
N ILE A 254 4.39 15.66 2.18
CA ILE A 254 3.56 15.89 3.37
C ILE A 254 2.36 14.96 3.52
N LEU A 255 2.06 14.13 2.53
CA LEU A 255 0.79 13.39 2.46
C LEU A 255 0.97 11.92 2.88
N PRO A 256 0.88 11.58 4.18
CA PRO A 256 0.98 10.19 4.61
C PRO A 256 -0.27 9.41 4.25
N PHE A 257 -0.09 8.12 3.97
CA PHE A 257 -1.17 7.26 3.49
C PHE A 257 -2.26 7.04 4.54
N ASP A 258 -1.90 6.94 5.82
CA ASP A 258 -2.80 6.72 6.95
C ASP A 258 -3.56 7.99 7.41
N SER A 259 -3.32 9.14 6.77
CA SER A 259 -4.06 10.36 7.05
C SER A 259 -5.40 10.41 6.32
N ILE A 260 -6.46 10.76 7.05
CA ILE A 260 -7.78 10.99 6.45
C ILE A 260 -7.75 12.08 5.36
N TRP A 261 -6.88 13.09 5.49
CA TRP A 261 -6.76 14.20 4.53
C TRP A 261 -6.34 13.73 3.13
N THR A 262 -5.61 12.62 3.05
CA THR A 262 -5.25 11.94 1.80
C THR A 262 -6.47 11.59 0.97
N TYR A 263 -7.52 11.07 1.62
CA TYR A 263 -8.75 10.61 0.99
C TYR A 263 -9.79 11.73 0.83
N LEU A 264 -9.78 12.74 1.71
CA LEU A 264 -10.70 13.87 1.61
C LEU A 264 -10.31 14.84 0.49
N ILE A 265 -9.02 15.18 0.39
CA ILE A 265 -8.54 16.22 -0.53
C ILE A 265 -7.24 15.86 -1.25
N GLY A 266 -6.38 15.01 -0.69
CA GLY A 266 -5.04 14.71 -1.23
C GLY A 266 -5.09 14.17 -2.67
N PHE A 267 -5.79 13.06 -2.89
CA PHE A 267 -5.92 12.48 -4.24
C PHE A 267 -6.63 13.40 -5.23
N LEU A 268 -7.60 14.20 -4.75
CA LEU A 268 -8.27 15.21 -5.57
C LEU A 268 -7.29 16.29 -6.04
N LEU A 269 -6.47 16.82 -5.13
CA LEU A 269 -5.47 17.83 -5.43
C LEU A 269 -4.41 17.31 -6.39
N SER A 270 -3.92 16.08 -6.19
CA SER A 270 -2.98 15.45 -7.13
C SER A 270 -3.61 15.27 -8.51
N SER A 271 -4.83 14.72 -8.59
CA SER A 271 -5.55 14.58 -9.87
C SER A 271 -5.73 15.92 -10.60
N LEU A 272 -6.08 17.00 -9.88
CA LEU A 272 -6.24 18.34 -10.43
C LEU A 272 -4.91 18.97 -10.87
N ALA A 273 -3.85 18.79 -10.08
CA ALA A 273 -2.51 19.24 -10.42
C ALA A 273 -2.01 18.52 -11.68
N THR A 274 -2.17 17.20 -11.75
CA THR A 274 -1.89 16.41 -12.95
C THR A 274 -2.68 16.90 -14.17
N ALA A 275 -4.00 17.11 -14.03
CA ALA A 275 -4.83 17.63 -15.12
C ALA A 275 -4.33 19.01 -15.60
N THR A 276 -3.86 19.85 -14.68
CA THR A 276 -3.27 21.16 -14.97
C THR A 276 -1.93 21.03 -15.71
N MET A 277 -1.08 20.07 -15.31
CA MET A 277 0.15 19.74 -16.02
C MET A 277 -0.14 19.25 -17.45
N ILE A 278 -1.14 18.38 -17.62
CA ILE A 278 -1.56 17.89 -18.95
C ILE A 278 -2.04 19.06 -19.81
N TYR A 279 -2.84 19.97 -19.26
CA TYR A 279 -3.33 21.15 -19.97
C TYR A 279 -2.20 22.05 -20.44
N GLY A 280 -1.26 22.39 -19.55
CA GLY A 280 -0.07 23.18 -19.88
C GLY A 280 0.82 22.47 -20.90
N ALA A 281 1.03 21.16 -20.76
CA ALA A 281 1.81 20.36 -21.70
C ALA A 281 1.15 20.28 -23.08
N ARG A 282 -0.20 20.30 -23.17
CA ARG A 282 -0.90 20.39 -24.45
C ARG A 282 -0.66 21.72 -25.14
N VAL A 283 -0.73 22.85 -24.42
CA VAL A 283 -0.37 24.16 -24.98
C VAL A 283 1.08 24.16 -25.45
N LEU A 284 1.99 23.63 -24.61
CA LEU A 284 3.41 23.56 -24.93
C LEU A 284 3.68 22.71 -26.17
N HIS A 285 2.97 21.58 -26.36
CA HIS A 285 3.10 20.74 -27.56
C HIS A 285 2.87 21.54 -28.85
N GLU A 286 1.82 22.36 -28.90
CA GLU A 286 1.50 23.18 -30.08
C GLU A 286 2.51 24.33 -30.27
N LYS A 287 2.98 24.95 -29.19
CA LYS A 287 3.95 26.06 -29.27
C LYS A 287 5.39 25.64 -29.58
N THR A 288 5.69 24.35 -29.46
CA THR A 288 7.06 23.83 -29.56
C THR A 288 7.19 22.80 -30.67
N GLU A 289 6.46 22.97 -31.78
CA GLU A 289 6.44 22.02 -32.91
C GLU A 289 7.84 21.65 -33.43
N HIS A 290 8.78 22.60 -33.43
CA HIS A 290 10.16 22.37 -33.91
C HIS A 290 11.16 21.94 -32.82
N ILE A 291 10.79 22.01 -31.54
CA ILE A 291 11.67 21.63 -30.42
C ILE A 291 11.50 20.14 -30.16
N LYS A 292 12.61 19.40 -30.10
CA LYS A 292 12.62 17.98 -29.72
C LYS A 292 12.71 17.86 -28.21
N GLU A 293 12.00 16.90 -27.63
CA GLU A 293 12.17 16.54 -26.22
C GLU A 293 13.58 15.95 -25.99
N PRO A 294 14.17 16.13 -24.79
CA PRO A 294 15.46 15.53 -24.45
C PRO A 294 15.45 14.00 -24.64
N ALA A 295 16.51 13.45 -25.25
CA ALA A 295 16.58 12.02 -25.56
C ALA A 295 16.50 11.12 -24.30
N ILE A 296 17.13 11.53 -23.20
CA ILE A 296 17.09 10.81 -21.92
C ILE A 296 15.65 10.75 -21.39
N LEU A 297 14.92 11.88 -21.42
CA LEU A 297 13.52 11.93 -21.01
C LEU A 297 12.65 11.00 -21.85
N LEU A 298 12.87 11.00 -23.17
CA LEU A 298 12.15 10.11 -24.08
C LEU A 298 12.43 8.64 -23.78
N SER A 299 13.70 8.29 -23.54
CA SER A 299 14.14 6.94 -23.21
C SER A 299 13.49 6.46 -21.92
N LEU A 300 13.59 7.23 -20.84
CA LEU A 300 12.97 6.89 -19.55
C LEU A 300 11.45 6.78 -19.66
N SER A 301 10.79 7.73 -20.34
CA SER A 301 9.34 7.69 -20.55
C SER A 301 8.88 6.49 -21.39
N ASN A 302 9.71 5.96 -22.28
CA ASN A 302 9.33 4.81 -23.11
C ASN A 302 9.26 3.54 -22.24
N ILE A 303 10.26 3.37 -21.37
CA ILE A 303 10.43 2.20 -20.51
C ILE A 303 9.77 2.35 -19.14
N SER A 304 9.17 3.51 -18.83
CA SER A 304 8.63 3.82 -17.50
C SER A 304 7.59 2.81 -17.01
N TYR A 305 6.77 2.28 -17.93
CA TYR A 305 5.82 1.21 -17.62
C TYR A 305 6.51 -0.09 -17.20
N GLY A 306 7.58 -0.49 -17.90
CA GLY A 306 8.36 -1.66 -17.52
C GLY A 306 9.08 -1.45 -16.19
N ILE A 307 9.64 -0.27 -15.95
CA ILE A 307 10.27 0.06 -14.66
C ILE A 307 9.22 -0.06 -13.54
N TYR A 308 8.01 0.47 -13.74
CA TYR A 308 6.90 0.33 -12.80
C TYR A 308 6.53 -1.13 -12.51
N LEU A 309 6.61 -2.04 -13.48
CA LEU A 309 6.31 -3.45 -13.20
C LEU A 309 7.44 -4.17 -12.46
N PHE A 310 8.69 -3.86 -12.79
CA PHE A 310 9.84 -4.57 -12.24
C PHE A 310 10.29 -4.05 -10.87
N HIS A 311 10.08 -2.76 -10.57
CA HIS A 311 10.67 -2.14 -9.37
C HIS A 311 10.24 -2.81 -8.07
N TRP A 312 8.94 -3.05 -7.89
CA TRP A 312 8.41 -3.60 -6.64
C TRP A 312 8.92 -5.01 -6.37
N PRO A 313 8.72 -6.01 -7.27
CA PRO A 313 9.19 -7.37 -6.99
C PRO A 313 10.72 -7.43 -6.84
N PHE A 314 11.48 -6.66 -7.62
CA PHE A 314 12.93 -6.61 -7.41
C PHE A 314 13.31 -5.98 -6.08
N TYR A 315 12.65 -4.90 -5.66
CA TYR A 315 12.92 -4.26 -4.39
C TYR A 315 12.57 -5.19 -3.21
N THR A 316 11.41 -5.84 -3.26
CA THR A 316 10.99 -6.85 -2.27
C THR A 316 12.00 -7.99 -2.19
N ILE A 317 12.53 -8.48 -3.32
CA ILE A 317 13.53 -9.55 -3.32
C ILE A 317 14.89 -9.05 -2.80
N PHE A 318 15.42 -7.96 -3.35
CA PHE A 318 16.77 -7.51 -3.02
C PHE A 318 16.87 -6.95 -1.59
N SER A 319 15.83 -6.33 -1.05
CA SER A 319 15.81 -5.85 0.34
C SER A 319 15.91 -6.98 1.37
N GLN A 320 15.58 -8.23 0.99
CA GLN A 320 15.78 -9.40 1.84
C GLN A 320 17.18 -10.02 1.71
N LEU A 321 17.93 -9.67 0.66
CA LEU A 321 19.22 -10.29 0.33
C LEU A 321 20.42 -9.39 0.65
N VAL A 322 20.23 -8.08 0.56
CA VAL A 322 21.30 -7.09 0.71
C VAL A 322 20.81 -5.88 1.50
N ASN A 323 21.73 -5.04 1.95
CA ASN A 323 21.38 -3.79 2.61
C ASN A 323 20.56 -2.86 1.71
N HIS A 324 19.83 -1.94 2.33
CA HIS A 324 18.89 -1.05 1.66
C HIS A 324 19.47 -0.30 0.45
N THR A 325 20.64 0.34 0.59
CA THR A 325 21.26 1.12 -0.51
C THR A 325 21.59 0.24 -1.70
N LEU A 326 22.15 -0.95 -1.47
CA LEU A 326 22.46 -1.88 -2.54
C LEU A 326 21.17 -2.46 -3.15
N ALA A 327 20.14 -2.72 -2.36
CA ALA A 327 18.84 -3.17 -2.85
C ALA A 327 18.20 -2.17 -3.80
N VAL A 328 18.22 -0.87 -3.46
CA VAL A 328 17.74 0.21 -4.33
C VAL A 328 18.54 0.27 -5.63
N LEU A 329 19.88 0.21 -5.55
CA LEU A 329 20.74 0.25 -6.73
C LEU A 329 20.48 -0.94 -7.67
N LEU A 330 20.45 -2.16 -7.14
CA LEU A 330 20.16 -3.36 -7.92
C LEU A 330 18.75 -3.30 -8.51
N THR A 331 17.77 -2.83 -7.76
CA THR A 331 16.40 -2.64 -8.25
C THR A 331 16.36 -1.71 -9.45
N LEU A 332 17.01 -0.55 -9.37
CA LEU A 332 17.04 0.43 -10.46
C LEU A 332 17.74 -0.14 -11.70
N VAL A 333 18.91 -0.75 -11.53
CA VAL A 333 19.69 -1.34 -12.63
C VAL A 333 18.90 -2.46 -13.30
N CYS A 334 18.39 -3.42 -12.54
CA CYS A 334 17.62 -4.55 -13.07
C CYS A 334 16.30 -4.08 -13.71
N SER A 335 15.57 -3.15 -13.07
CA SER A 335 14.31 -2.63 -13.63
C SER A 335 14.55 -1.90 -14.96
N ILE A 336 15.57 -1.05 -15.06
CA ILE A 336 15.91 -0.36 -16.31
C ILE A 336 16.34 -1.38 -17.38
N LEU A 337 17.15 -2.37 -17.02
CA LEU A 337 17.62 -3.41 -17.93
C LEU A 337 16.46 -4.22 -18.51
N PHE A 338 15.64 -4.83 -17.64
CA PHE A 338 14.54 -5.69 -18.06
C PHE A 338 13.40 -4.90 -18.72
N ALA A 339 13.12 -3.66 -18.28
CA ALA A 339 12.18 -2.79 -18.96
C ALA A 339 12.66 -2.41 -20.37
N SER A 340 13.97 -2.18 -20.55
CA SER A 340 14.55 -1.89 -21.86
C SER A 340 14.48 -3.10 -22.79
N ILE A 341 14.80 -4.30 -22.28
CA ILE A 341 14.64 -5.56 -23.03
C ILE A 341 13.18 -5.74 -23.45
N SER A 342 12.25 -5.54 -22.53
CA SER A 342 10.81 -5.65 -22.80
C SER A 342 10.38 -4.67 -23.90
N PHE A 343 10.64 -3.38 -23.72
CA PHE A 343 10.16 -2.32 -24.61
C PHE A 343 10.79 -2.35 -26.00
N TYR A 344 12.12 -2.48 -26.09
CA TYR A 344 12.84 -2.34 -27.35
C TYR A 344 12.97 -3.65 -28.13
N LEU A 345 12.91 -4.80 -27.44
CA LEU A 345 13.14 -6.11 -28.06
C LEU A 345 11.86 -6.97 -28.08
N LEU A 346 11.25 -7.22 -26.92
CA LEU A 346 10.16 -8.18 -26.78
C LEU A 346 8.83 -7.66 -27.36
N GLU A 347 8.41 -6.44 -27.00
CA GLU A 347 7.14 -5.85 -27.45
C GLU A 347 7.08 -5.73 -29.00
N PRO A 348 8.09 -5.18 -29.71
CA PRO A 348 8.04 -5.07 -31.16
C PRO A 348 8.03 -6.44 -31.84
N TYR A 349 8.84 -7.38 -31.35
CA TYR A 349 8.92 -8.74 -31.88
C TYR A 349 7.57 -9.48 -31.78
N LEU A 350 6.91 -9.42 -30.62
CA LEU A 350 5.58 -10.01 -30.43
C LEU A 350 4.51 -9.31 -31.27
N ALA A 351 4.68 -8.01 -31.54
CA ALA A 351 3.82 -7.26 -32.44
C ALA A 351 4.14 -7.45 -33.94
N GLY A 352 5.09 -8.34 -34.29
CA GLY A 352 5.50 -8.62 -35.67
C GLY A 352 6.28 -7.49 -36.35
N LYS A 353 6.87 -6.59 -35.56
CA LYS A 353 7.70 -5.47 -36.02
C LYS A 353 9.18 -5.75 -35.78
N ASN A 354 10.04 -5.08 -36.55
CA ASN A 354 11.48 -5.15 -36.30
C ASN A 354 11.84 -4.46 -34.98
N SER A 355 12.62 -5.14 -34.15
CA SER A 355 13.15 -4.59 -32.92
C SER A 355 14.31 -3.66 -33.24
N SER A 356 14.36 -2.50 -32.59
CA SER A 356 15.48 -1.56 -32.74
C SER A 356 15.91 -1.06 -31.38
N PHE A 357 17.21 -1.13 -31.12
CA PHE A 357 17.82 -0.64 -29.89
C PHE A 357 18.91 0.35 -30.27
N PHE A 358 18.81 1.61 -29.80
CA PHE A 358 19.74 2.68 -30.17
C PHE A 358 20.04 2.78 -31.68
N HIS A 359 18.98 2.73 -32.51
CA HIS A 359 19.07 2.76 -33.99
C HIS A 359 19.75 1.56 -34.66
N ILE A 360 20.10 0.53 -33.89
CA ILE A 360 20.55 -0.76 -34.40
C ILE A 360 19.32 -1.66 -34.54
N ASN A 361 19.03 -2.12 -35.76
CA ASN A 361 17.98 -3.09 -35.99
C ASN A 361 18.46 -4.48 -35.56
N ILE A 362 17.75 -5.10 -34.64
CA ILE A 362 18.05 -6.44 -34.13
C ILE A 362 16.96 -7.37 -34.65
N ASP A 363 17.33 -8.29 -35.54
CA ASP A 363 16.42 -9.34 -35.97
C ASP A 363 16.46 -10.51 -34.98
N LEU A 364 15.34 -10.72 -34.29
CA LEU A 364 15.19 -11.80 -33.31
C LEU A 364 14.71 -13.11 -33.95
N LYS A 365 14.33 -13.13 -35.24
CA LYS A 365 13.84 -14.33 -35.93
C LYS A 365 14.81 -15.53 -35.86
N PRO A 366 16.15 -15.37 -35.99
CA PRO A 366 17.08 -16.49 -35.85
C PRO A 366 17.06 -17.11 -34.45
N TYR A 367 16.69 -16.34 -33.43
CA TYR A 367 16.70 -16.74 -32.03
C TYR A 367 15.33 -17.19 -31.51
N THR A 368 14.30 -17.21 -32.37
CA THR A 368 12.92 -17.56 -32.01
C THR A 368 12.82 -18.87 -31.21
N LYS A 369 13.55 -19.92 -31.61
CA LYS A 369 13.55 -21.21 -30.89
C LYS A 369 14.07 -21.08 -29.45
N TRP A 370 15.15 -20.32 -29.27
CA TRP A 370 15.76 -20.10 -27.95
C TRP A 370 14.91 -19.20 -27.05
N ILE A 371 14.31 -18.16 -27.64
CA ILE A 371 13.38 -17.28 -26.93
C ILE A 371 12.19 -18.08 -26.41
N TRP A 372 11.49 -18.84 -27.28
CA TRP A 372 10.35 -19.64 -26.85
C TRP A 372 10.73 -20.81 -25.95
N GLY A 373 11.90 -21.41 -26.13
CA GLY A 373 12.44 -22.40 -25.20
C GLY A 373 12.65 -21.83 -23.79
N THR A 374 13.20 -20.62 -23.70
CA THR A 374 13.39 -19.91 -22.42
C THR A 374 12.05 -19.53 -21.80
N VAL A 375 11.11 -18.99 -22.58
CA VAL A 375 9.75 -18.68 -22.12
C VAL A 375 9.06 -19.95 -21.62
N ALA A 376 9.16 -21.08 -22.32
CA ALA A 376 8.58 -22.34 -21.89
C ALA A 376 9.20 -22.85 -20.59
N ALA A 377 10.53 -22.81 -20.46
CA ALA A 377 11.21 -23.20 -19.23
C ALA A 377 10.80 -22.33 -18.02
N LEU A 378 10.79 -21.00 -18.20
CA LEU A 378 10.34 -20.07 -17.15
C LEU A 378 8.84 -20.25 -16.84
N SER A 379 8.01 -20.56 -17.83
CA SER A 379 6.57 -20.82 -17.62
C SER A 379 6.35 -22.09 -16.80
N LEU A 380 7.14 -23.15 -17.07
CA LEU A 380 7.11 -24.39 -16.29
C LEU A 380 7.60 -24.14 -14.86
N ALA A 381 8.65 -23.34 -14.68
CA ALA A 381 9.13 -22.94 -13.35
C ALA A 381 8.05 -22.16 -12.59
N LEU A 382 7.45 -21.15 -13.23
CA LEU A 382 6.36 -20.36 -12.66
C LEU A 382 5.17 -21.25 -12.26
N LEU A 383 4.77 -22.21 -13.11
CA LEU A 383 3.70 -23.16 -12.81
C LEU A 383 4.08 -24.06 -11.62
N GLY A 384 5.29 -24.62 -11.61
CA GLY A 384 5.80 -25.45 -10.52
C GLY A 384 5.80 -24.69 -9.20
N ILE A 385 6.37 -23.48 -9.18
CA ILE A 385 6.38 -22.61 -7.99
C ILE A 385 4.95 -22.31 -7.53
N SER A 386 4.03 -22.01 -8.45
CA SER A 386 2.63 -21.73 -8.12
C SER A 386 1.91 -22.94 -7.50
N LEU A 387 2.21 -24.15 -7.95
CA LEU A 387 1.60 -25.39 -7.47
C LEU A 387 2.17 -25.88 -6.13
N PHE A 388 3.47 -25.67 -5.92
CA PHE A 388 4.19 -26.17 -4.73
C PHE A 388 4.41 -25.11 -3.65
N ALA A 389 4.11 -23.84 -3.93
CA ALA A 389 4.16 -22.78 -2.93
C ALA A 389 3.24 -23.08 -1.74
N PRO A 390 3.67 -22.75 -0.51
CA PRO A 390 2.82 -22.91 0.66
C PRO A 390 1.58 -22.02 0.55
N LYS A 391 0.46 -22.46 1.15
CA LYS A 391 -0.78 -21.66 1.14
C LYS A 391 -0.75 -20.48 2.11
N LEU A 392 0.00 -20.64 3.20
CA LEU A 392 0.20 -19.65 4.27
C LEU A 392 1.71 -19.53 4.51
N GLY A 393 2.16 -18.32 4.84
CA GLY A 393 3.52 -18.14 5.33
C GLY A 393 3.74 -18.92 6.63
N ASN A 394 5.00 -19.24 6.94
CA ASN A 394 5.39 -19.73 8.26
C ASN A 394 4.94 -18.77 9.35
N PHE A 395 5.14 -17.46 9.16
CA PHE A 395 4.72 -16.45 10.14
C PHE A 395 3.20 -16.42 10.33
N GLU A 396 2.43 -16.39 9.24
CA GLU A 396 0.96 -16.42 9.32
C GLU A 396 0.45 -17.71 9.96
N ARG A 397 1.09 -18.84 9.65
CA ARG A 397 0.77 -20.14 10.22
C ARG A 397 1.04 -20.16 11.72
N GLU A 398 2.19 -19.68 12.16
CA GLU A 398 2.54 -19.57 13.59
C GLU A 398 1.57 -18.64 14.33
N SER A 399 1.26 -17.48 13.75
CA SER A 399 0.26 -16.54 14.29
C SER A 399 -1.11 -17.20 14.43
N LEU A 400 -1.60 -17.88 13.39
CA LEU A 400 -2.88 -18.59 13.42
C LEU A 400 -2.90 -19.69 14.50
N VAL A 401 -1.84 -20.49 14.60
CA VAL A 401 -1.71 -21.54 15.60
C VAL A 401 -1.70 -20.94 17.01
N ASN A 402 -0.95 -19.86 17.22
CA ASN A 402 -0.89 -19.15 18.50
C ASN A 402 -2.26 -18.59 18.89
N ASN A 403 -2.99 -17.99 17.95
CA ASN A 403 -4.35 -17.49 18.20
C ASN A 403 -5.32 -18.62 18.58
N LEU A 404 -5.22 -19.79 17.94
CA LEU A 404 -6.04 -20.95 18.30
C LEU A 404 -5.73 -21.46 19.71
N TYR A 405 -4.44 -21.54 20.08
CA TYR A 405 -4.06 -21.90 21.45
C TYR A 405 -4.49 -20.86 22.48
N GLN A 406 -4.41 -19.57 22.16
CA GLN A 406 -4.92 -18.50 23.02
C GLN A 406 -6.44 -18.64 23.22
N ALA A 407 -7.21 -18.80 22.16
CA ALA A 407 -8.66 -19.01 22.24
C ALA A 407 -9.02 -20.26 23.07
N GLN A 408 -8.28 -21.36 22.90
CA GLN A 408 -8.48 -22.57 23.70
C GLN A 408 -8.17 -22.34 25.19
N ARG A 409 -7.07 -21.65 25.50
CA ARG A 409 -6.70 -21.31 26.88
C ARG A 409 -7.74 -20.40 27.52
N GLN A 410 -8.24 -19.40 26.79
CA GLN A 410 -9.31 -18.53 27.24
C GLN A 410 -10.59 -19.34 27.54
N MET A 411 -11.02 -20.21 26.62
CA MET A 411 -12.17 -21.09 26.88
C MET A 411 -11.98 -21.97 28.12
N THR A 412 -10.76 -22.47 28.34
CA THR A 412 -10.43 -23.28 29.53
C THR A 412 -10.46 -22.44 30.80
N ALA A 413 -9.89 -21.24 30.77
CA ALA A 413 -9.89 -20.31 31.90
C ALA A 413 -11.31 -19.86 32.27
N THR A 414 -12.14 -19.48 31.28
CA THR A 414 -13.55 -19.15 31.49
C THR A 414 -14.33 -20.32 32.08
N ARG A 415 -14.08 -21.55 31.59
CA ARG A 415 -14.68 -22.75 32.15
C ARG A 415 -14.25 -22.98 33.61
N SER A 416 -12.96 -22.90 33.92
CA SER A 416 -12.45 -23.08 35.28
C SER A 416 -12.95 -21.99 36.24
N ALA A 417 -13.06 -20.75 35.78
CA ALA A 417 -13.65 -19.66 36.56
C ALA A 417 -15.14 -19.90 36.86
N ALA A 418 -15.90 -20.39 35.87
CA ALA A 418 -17.29 -20.78 36.06
C ALA A 418 -17.45 -21.98 37.02
N GLU A 419 -16.52 -22.95 36.97
CA GLU A 419 -16.52 -24.13 37.85
C GLU A 419 -16.10 -23.80 39.29
N ASN A 420 -15.22 -22.80 39.49
CA ASN A 420 -14.65 -22.43 40.80
C ASN A 420 -15.35 -21.24 41.48
N ALA A 421 -16.58 -20.92 41.08
CA ALA A 421 -17.33 -19.79 41.62
C ALA A 421 -17.87 -20.04 43.05
N GLN A 422 -16.98 -20.18 44.05
CA GLN A 422 -17.31 -19.96 45.47
C GLN A 422 -16.15 -19.34 46.29
N ALA A 423 -16.46 -18.14 46.83
CA ALA A 423 -16.01 -17.48 48.07
C ALA A 423 -14.66 -16.74 48.13
N THR A 424 -14.71 -15.39 48.04
CA THR A 424 -14.29 -14.37 49.04
C THR A 424 -14.66 -12.94 48.57
N ASN A 425 -14.49 -11.89 49.40
CA ASN A 425 -15.19 -10.58 49.31
C ASN A 425 -15.10 -9.76 47.99
N TYR A 426 -14.16 -10.02 47.08
CA TYR A 426 -14.17 -9.49 45.70
C TYR A 426 -14.09 -10.60 44.62
N ASN A 427 -13.84 -11.84 45.01
CA ASN A 427 -13.83 -13.05 44.18
C ASN A 427 -12.97 -12.98 42.89
N VAL A 428 -11.82 -12.30 42.93
CA VAL A 428 -10.86 -12.22 41.80
C VAL A 428 -9.85 -13.37 41.89
N GLU A 429 -9.66 -14.10 40.78
CA GLU A 429 -8.72 -15.21 40.73
C GLU A 429 -7.27 -14.69 40.66
N LYS A 430 -6.38 -15.20 41.51
CA LYS A 430 -4.96 -14.85 41.45
C LYS A 430 -4.33 -15.32 40.14
N GLY A 431 -3.45 -14.49 39.59
CA GLY A 431 -2.75 -14.77 38.35
C GLY A 431 -2.59 -13.51 37.53
N THR A 432 -2.20 -13.68 36.26
CA THR A 432 -1.94 -12.56 35.37
C THR A 432 -2.72 -12.73 34.07
N THR A 433 -3.46 -11.70 33.67
CA THR A 433 -4.00 -11.55 32.31
C THR A 433 -3.14 -10.54 31.58
N ILE A 434 -2.59 -10.90 30.42
CA ILE A 434 -1.78 -10.00 29.57
C ILE A 434 -2.57 -9.72 28.31
N ILE A 435 -2.96 -8.46 28.10
CA ILE A 435 -3.59 -7.97 26.88
C ILE A 435 -2.53 -7.23 26.09
N GLY A 436 -2.14 -7.76 24.94
CA GLY A 436 -1.01 -7.25 24.17
C GLY A 436 -1.25 -7.10 22.67
N ASP A 437 -0.33 -6.37 22.03
CA ASP A 437 -0.27 -6.17 20.57
C ASP A 437 0.67 -7.19 19.89
N SER A 438 1.12 -6.87 18.66
CA SER A 438 2.06 -7.69 17.90
C SER A 438 3.39 -7.96 18.63
N VAL A 439 3.86 -7.05 19.49
CA VAL A 439 5.11 -7.21 20.25
C VAL A 439 4.94 -8.33 21.27
N SER A 440 3.78 -8.36 21.95
CA SER A 440 3.44 -9.41 22.90
C SER A 440 3.21 -10.76 22.23
N VAL A 441 2.58 -10.78 21.04
CA VAL A 441 2.46 -12.00 20.22
C VAL A 441 3.85 -12.56 19.88
N ARG A 442 4.77 -11.68 19.51
CA ARG A 442 6.15 -12.05 19.20
C ARG A 442 6.93 -12.52 20.42
N ALA A 443 6.65 -11.99 21.61
CA ALA A 443 7.23 -12.40 22.88
C ALA A 443 6.59 -13.65 23.49
N SER A 444 5.59 -14.27 22.82
CA SER A 444 4.76 -15.32 23.41
C SER A 444 5.55 -16.50 23.99
N GLU A 445 6.61 -16.96 23.32
CA GLU A 445 7.45 -18.05 23.84
C GLU A 445 8.21 -17.63 25.12
N GLY A 446 8.77 -16.43 25.14
CA GLY A 446 9.46 -15.88 26.31
C GLY A 446 8.51 -15.68 27.50
N ILE A 447 7.32 -15.15 27.23
CA ILE A 447 6.25 -14.99 28.25
C ILE A 447 5.84 -16.35 28.78
N GLN A 448 5.62 -17.34 27.91
CA GLN A 448 5.24 -18.69 28.33
C GLN A 448 6.33 -19.39 29.15
N SER A 449 7.60 -19.12 28.85
CA SER A 449 8.74 -19.68 29.58
C SER A 449 8.91 -19.11 30.99
N LEU A 450 8.69 -17.80 31.17
CA LEU A 450 8.91 -17.12 32.46
C LEU A 450 7.65 -16.92 33.29
N LEU A 451 6.49 -16.84 32.63
CA LEU A 451 5.18 -16.66 33.23
C LEU A 451 4.22 -17.76 32.74
N PRO A 452 4.50 -19.04 33.06
CA PRO A 452 3.78 -20.19 32.48
C PRO A 452 2.28 -20.23 32.80
N THR A 453 1.87 -19.56 33.88
CA THR A 453 0.48 -19.44 34.34
C THR A 453 -0.22 -18.17 33.85
N ALA A 454 0.48 -17.26 33.17
CA ALA A 454 -0.13 -16.04 32.65
C ALA A 454 -1.03 -16.34 31.44
N GLN A 455 -2.20 -15.71 31.43
CA GLN A 455 -3.12 -15.73 30.31
C GLN A 455 -2.76 -14.62 29.33
N LEU A 456 -2.02 -14.97 28.28
CA LEU A 456 -1.69 -14.06 27.19
C LEU A 456 -2.80 -14.03 26.13
N ASP A 457 -3.37 -12.85 25.91
CA ASP A 457 -4.22 -12.48 24.79
C ASP A 457 -3.48 -11.41 23.98
N GLY A 458 -2.88 -11.82 22.86
CA GLY A 458 -2.10 -10.94 21.98
C GLY A 458 -2.67 -10.92 20.57
N ALA A 459 -2.81 -9.74 19.96
CA ALA A 459 -3.24 -9.63 18.56
C ALA A 459 -2.41 -8.62 17.77
N VAL A 460 -2.11 -8.95 16.51
CA VAL A 460 -1.13 -8.23 15.67
C VAL A 460 -1.49 -6.75 15.48
N SER A 461 -2.74 -6.45 15.13
CA SER A 461 -3.19 -5.09 14.80
C SER A 461 -3.84 -4.35 15.98
N ARG A 462 -3.73 -4.90 17.20
CA ARG A 462 -4.41 -4.35 18.37
C ARG A 462 -3.77 -3.04 18.82
N ASN A 463 -4.61 -2.07 19.18
CA ASN A 463 -4.20 -0.78 19.71
C ASN A 463 -4.95 -0.44 21.02
N LEU A 464 -4.69 0.74 21.60
CA LEU A 464 -5.28 1.16 22.88
C LEU A 464 -6.81 1.26 22.88
N SER A 465 -7.45 1.47 21.73
CA SER A 465 -8.93 1.58 21.66
C SER A 465 -9.67 0.28 22.02
N GLU A 466 -8.96 -0.85 21.99
CA GLU A 466 -9.51 -2.16 22.34
C GLU A 466 -9.29 -2.51 23.82
N ALA A 467 -8.45 -1.76 24.55
CA ALA A 467 -8.00 -2.11 25.89
C ALA A 467 -9.16 -2.25 26.89
N ASP A 468 -9.99 -1.20 27.03
CA ASP A 468 -11.12 -1.20 27.97
C ASP A 468 -12.13 -2.29 27.62
N ASN A 469 -12.52 -2.38 26.35
CA ASN A 469 -13.46 -3.41 25.86
C ASN A 469 -13.00 -4.83 26.21
N LEU A 470 -11.71 -5.13 26.08
CA LEU A 470 -11.16 -6.44 26.43
C LEU A 470 -11.12 -6.66 27.94
N VAL A 471 -10.73 -5.65 28.73
CA VAL A 471 -10.78 -5.75 30.20
C VAL A 471 -12.20 -6.01 30.68
N GLN A 472 -13.20 -5.29 30.14
CA GLN A 472 -14.61 -5.52 30.46
C GLN A 472 -15.08 -6.90 30.01
N LEU A 473 -14.66 -7.39 28.84
CA LEU A 473 -14.97 -8.74 28.36
C LEU A 473 -14.45 -9.82 29.32
N TYR A 474 -13.20 -9.69 29.76
CA TYR A 474 -12.59 -10.62 30.71
C TYR A 474 -13.25 -10.54 32.09
N GLN A 475 -13.61 -9.33 32.54
CA GLN A 475 -14.32 -9.12 33.80
C GLN A 475 -15.71 -9.77 33.77
N ASN A 476 -16.48 -9.53 32.71
CA ASN A 476 -17.84 -10.04 32.53
C ASN A 476 -17.88 -11.57 32.36
N SER A 477 -16.79 -12.17 31.87
CA SER A 477 -16.64 -13.63 31.77
C SER A 477 -16.00 -14.25 33.02
N HIS A 478 -15.77 -13.46 34.08
CA HIS A 478 -15.11 -13.87 35.32
C HIS A 478 -13.72 -14.49 35.12
N SER A 479 -13.05 -14.18 34.00
CA SER A 479 -11.73 -14.74 33.66
C SER A 479 -10.59 -13.74 33.78
N LEU A 480 -10.88 -12.49 34.14
CA LEU A 480 -9.88 -11.48 34.47
C LEU A 480 -9.18 -11.83 35.79
N LYS A 481 -7.85 -11.93 35.76
CA LYS A 481 -7.04 -12.24 36.95
C LYS A 481 -6.69 -10.99 37.75
N GLU A 482 -6.20 -11.18 38.98
CA GLU A 482 -5.80 -10.11 39.90
C GLU A 482 -4.81 -9.12 39.27
N ASN A 483 -3.80 -9.60 38.53
CA ASN A 483 -2.85 -8.73 37.83
C ASN A 483 -3.23 -8.62 36.35
N VAL A 484 -3.48 -7.40 35.87
CA VAL A 484 -3.82 -7.10 34.47
C VAL A 484 -2.68 -6.32 33.84
N VAL A 485 -2.05 -6.91 32.83
CA VAL A 485 -0.95 -6.29 32.08
C VAL A 485 -1.50 -5.78 30.75
N ILE A 486 -1.33 -4.50 30.48
CA ILE A 486 -1.67 -3.85 29.21
C ILE A 486 -0.36 -3.57 28.47
N ALA A 487 -0.10 -4.35 27.41
CA ALA A 487 1.08 -4.26 26.57
C ALA A 487 0.71 -3.78 25.16
N LEU A 488 0.17 -2.57 25.11
CA LEU A 488 -0.38 -1.91 23.93
C LEU A 488 0.28 -0.54 23.73
N GLY A 489 0.06 0.06 22.56
CA GLY A 489 0.52 1.42 22.26
C GLY A 489 1.62 1.48 21.21
N THR A 490 2.13 0.32 20.76
CA THR A 490 3.03 0.25 19.59
C THR A 490 2.27 0.56 18.31
N ASN A 491 1.08 -0.01 18.17
CA ASN A 491 0.07 0.47 17.22
C ASN A 491 -0.60 1.71 17.83
N THR A 492 -0.12 2.89 17.45
CA THR A 492 -0.46 4.16 18.13
C THR A 492 -1.89 4.62 17.85
N SER A 493 -2.51 5.23 18.85
CA SER A 493 -3.80 5.92 18.73
C SER A 493 -3.60 7.39 19.11
N GLU A 494 -4.00 8.33 18.26
CA GLU A 494 -3.80 9.77 18.52
C GLU A 494 -4.50 10.25 19.81
N ASN A 495 -5.66 9.65 20.13
CA ASN A 495 -6.45 9.93 21.32
C ASN A 495 -6.06 9.07 22.55
N TYR A 496 -4.78 8.68 22.67
CA TYR A 496 -4.31 7.78 23.73
C TYR A 496 -4.63 8.25 25.16
N GLN A 497 -4.64 9.56 25.42
CA GLN A 497 -4.94 10.10 26.75
C GLN A 497 -6.39 9.78 27.15
N GLU A 498 -7.34 10.05 26.25
CA GLU A 498 -8.76 9.76 26.48
C GLU A 498 -8.99 8.26 26.69
N LEU A 499 -8.35 7.42 25.86
CA LEU A 499 -8.48 5.96 25.94
C LEU A 499 -7.92 5.38 27.25
N LEU A 500 -6.77 5.89 27.71
CA LEU A 500 -6.14 5.45 28.95
C LEU A 500 -6.88 5.96 30.18
N ASP A 501 -7.40 7.19 30.15
CA ASP A 501 -8.26 7.73 31.21
C ASP A 501 -9.57 6.94 31.31
N GLU A 502 -10.21 6.62 30.18
CA GLU A 502 -11.43 5.80 30.14
C GLU A 502 -11.18 4.39 30.71
N LEU A 503 -10.08 3.74 30.30
CA LEU A 503 -9.66 2.45 30.86
C LEU A 503 -9.49 2.54 32.38
N ILE A 504 -8.83 3.58 32.89
CA ILE A 504 -8.62 3.76 34.33
C ILE A 504 -9.93 3.99 35.07
N GLU A 505 -10.83 4.80 34.52
CA GLU A 505 -12.14 5.07 35.10
C GLU A 505 -12.93 3.76 35.26
N HIS A 506 -13.04 2.99 34.18
CA HIS A 506 -13.79 1.73 34.13
C HIS A 506 -13.06 0.51 34.70
N PHE A 507 -11.77 0.63 35.04
CA PHE A 507 -10.97 -0.50 35.51
C PHE A 507 -11.63 -1.19 36.72
N PRO A 508 -11.77 -2.52 36.75
CA PRO A 508 -12.52 -3.20 37.79
C PRO A 508 -11.81 -3.15 39.15
N LYS A 509 -12.60 -3.12 40.22
CA LYS A 509 -12.11 -3.20 41.61
C LYS A 509 -11.52 -4.57 41.91
N GLY A 510 -10.51 -4.64 42.76
CA GLY A 510 -9.86 -5.89 43.14
C GLY A 510 -8.75 -6.35 42.19
N HIS A 511 -8.38 -5.54 41.19
CA HIS A 511 -7.30 -5.81 40.25
C HIS A 511 -6.16 -4.80 40.37
N ARG A 512 -4.95 -5.20 39.98
CA ARG A 512 -3.79 -4.33 39.74
C ARG A 512 -3.59 -4.14 38.25
N LEU A 513 -3.11 -2.97 37.86
CA LEU A 513 -2.85 -2.64 36.46
C LEU A 513 -1.35 -2.45 36.25
N ILE A 514 -0.79 -3.10 35.22
CA ILE A 514 0.61 -2.96 34.84
C ILE A 514 0.63 -2.51 33.38
N PHE A 515 1.21 -1.33 33.10
CA PHE A 515 1.44 -0.89 31.73
C PHE A 515 2.83 -1.33 31.26
N VAL A 516 2.91 -1.85 30.03
CA VAL A 516 4.18 -2.12 29.35
C VAL A 516 4.43 -1.00 28.34
N THR A 517 5.44 -0.17 28.59
CA THR A 517 5.67 1.04 27.79
C THR A 517 6.02 0.70 26.33
N PRO A 518 5.32 1.25 25.32
CA PRO A 518 5.55 0.88 23.93
C PRO A 518 6.87 1.47 23.40
N TYR A 519 7.50 0.79 22.44
CA TYR A 519 8.75 1.21 21.81
C TYR A 519 8.68 1.12 20.29
N ASP A 520 9.08 2.19 19.61
CA ASP A 520 9.35 2.20 18.16
C ASP A 520 10.71 2.86 17.91
N GLY A 521 11.69 2.06 17.51
CA GLY A 521 13.04 2.52 17.22
C GLY A 521 13.17 3.31 15.92
N ASN A 522 12.17 3.27 15.02
CA ASN A 522 12.16 4.15 13.84
C ASN A 522 11.84 5.60 14.22
N HIS A 523 11.08 5.79 15.31
CA HIS A 523 10.61 7.08 15.78
C HIS A 523 10.95 7.29 17.27
N ALA A 524 12.21 7.08 17.66
CA ALA A 524 12.65 7.22 19.06
C ALA A 524 12.86 8.68 19.53
N SER A 525 11.98 9.61 19.14
CA SER A 525 12.01 11.02 19.53
C SER A 525 10.95 11.34 20.58
N GLU A 526 11.09 12.48 21.29
CA GLU A 526 10.09 12.93 22.27
C GLU A 526 8.73 13.30 21.63
N GLN A 527 8.72 13.50 20.31
CA GLN A 527 7.53 13.86 19.55
C GLN A 527 6.74 12.64 19.07
N ALA A 528 7.33 11.45 19.13
CA ALA A 528 6.66 10.24 18.69
C ALA A 528 5.55 9.83 19.66
N LEU A 529 4.43 9.36 19.10
CA LEU A 529 3.27 8.93 19.88
C LEU A 529 3.62 7.80 20.85
N THR A 530 4.45 6.83 20.46
CA THR A 530 4.91 5.74 21.36
C THR A 530 5.63 6.28 22.60
N TYR A 531 6.51 7.28 22.42
CA TYR A 531 7.15 7.94 23.56
C TYR A 531 6.13 8.66 24.45
N GLN A 532 5.22 9.42 23.85
CA GLN A 532 4.20 10.18 24.59
C GLN A 532 3.25 9.27 25.37
N ILE A 533 2.80 8.16 24.78
CA ILE A 533 2.00 7.12 25.43
C ILE A 533 2.75 6.59 26.65
N GLY A 534 3.99 6.14 26.48
CA GLY A 534 4.79 5.62 27.60
C GLY A 534 5.04 6.66 28.69
N GLN A 535 5.18 7.95 28.36
CA GLN A 535 5.28 9.01 29.37
C GLN A 535 3.99 9.18 30.15
N TYR A 536 2.85 9.12 29.47
CA TYR A 536 1.55 9.25 30.10
C TYR A 536 1.24 8.04 31.01
N GLU A 537 1.55 6.82 30.59
CA GLU A 537 1.47 5.62 31.44
C GLU A 537 2.30 5.78 32.72
N ARG A 538 3.54 6.28 32.63
CA ARG A 538 4.37 6.56 33.81
C ARG A 538 3.78 7.66 34.70
N GLN A 539 3.05 8.62 34.16
CA GLN A 539 2.34 9.63 34.96
C GLN A 539 1.16 9.00 35.72
N LEU A 540 0.41 8.11 35.06
CA LEU A 540 -0.70 7.38 35.67
C LEU A 540 -0.23 6.47 36.82
N ALA A 541 0.88 5.76 36.63
CA ALA A 541 1.50 4.94 37.68
C ALA A 541 2.01 5.74 38.90
N LYS A 542 2.32 7.03 38.73
CA LYS A 542 2.64 7.92 39.86
C LYS A 542 1.39 8.44 40.58
N LYS A 543 0.26 8.49 39.87
CA LYS A 543 -1.01 9.04 40.37
C LYS A 543 -1.85 7.99 41.12
N TYR A 544 -1.78 6.74 40.70
CA TYR A 544 -2.57 5.64 41.26
C TYR A 544 -1.65 4.54 41.81
N ASP A 545 -1.90 4.14 43.05
CA ASP A 545 -1.07 3.18 43.81
C ASP A 545 -1.26 1.72 43.40
N TYR A 546 -2.33 1.40 42.68
CA TYR A 546 -2.60 0.09 42.08
C TYR A 546 -2.06 -0.06 40.64
N ILE A 547 -1.34 0.95 40.14
CA ILE A 547 -0.76 0.97 38.78
C ILE A 547 0.76 0.85 38.84
N SER A 548 1.33 -0.05 38.06
CA SER A 548 2.77 -0.29 37.92
C SER A 548 3.25 -0.17 36.46
N ILE A 549 4.56 -0.06 36.28
CA ILE A 549 5.20 0.06 34.96
C ILE A 549 6.19 -1.08 34.73
N ALA A 550 6.02 -1.79 33.61
CA ALA A 550 7.03 -2.60 32.98
C ALA A 550 7.69 -1.75 31.87
N ASP A 551 8.85 -1.15 32.16
CA ASP A 551 9.43 -0.13 31.28
C ASP A 551 10.17 -0.72 30.06
N TRP A 552 9.42 -1.34 29.15
CA TRP A 552 9.95 -1.93 27.94
C TRP A 552 10.63 -0.90 27.02
N TYR A 553 10.13 0.34 26.97
CA TYR A 553 10.80 1.42 26.23
C TYR A 553 12.25 1.62 26.69
N GLN A 554 12.50 1.64 28.00
CA GLN A 554 13.86 1.79 28.53
C GLN A 554 14.72 0.56 28.23
N VAL A 555 14.20 -0.64 28.49
CA VAL A 555 14.91 -1.91 28.21
C VAL A 555 15.28 -2.02 26.73
N SER A 556 14.37 -1.63 25.85
CA SER A 556 14.57 -1.61 24.39
C SER A 556 15.75 -0.73 23.97
N LYS A 557 15.89 0.46 24.58
CA LYS A 557 16.99 1.39 24.28
C LYS A 557 18.34 0.90 24.79
N GLU A 558 18.35 0.22 25.94
CA GLU A 558 19.56 -0.29 26.57
C GLU A 558 20.12 -1.55 25.88
N ASN A 559 19.31 -2.20 25.04
CA ASN A 559 19.66 -3.47 24.38
C ASN A 559 19.62 -3.33 22.84
N PRO A 560 20.50 -2.52 22.22
CA PRO A 560 20.44 -2.25 20.77
C PRO A 560 20.66 -3.50 19.90
N HIS A 561 21.29 -4.55 20.42
CA HIS A 561 21.58 -5.77 19.67
C HIS A 561 20.32 -6.52 19.24
N ILE A 562 19.23 -6.43 20.00
CA ILE A 562 17.97 -7.13 19.70
C ILE A 562 17.26 -6.54 18.46
N TRP A 563 17.67 -5.36 17.98
CA TRP A 563 17.07 -4.68 16.83
C TRP A 563 17.83 -4.91 15.52
N THR A 564 18.89 -5.73 15.55
CA THR A 564 19.70 -5.98 14.36
C THR A 564 18.89 -6.73 13.30
N ASN A 565 18.81 -6.15 12.08
CA ASN A 565 18.03 -6.66 10.94
C ASN A 565 16.52 -6.81 11.22
N THR A 566 15.94 -5.87 11.97
CA THR A 566 14.49 -5.83 12.22
C THR A 566 13.87 -4.53 11.74
N ASP A 567 12.55 -4.40 11.90
CA ASP A 567 11.80 -3.18 11.67
C ASP A 567 11.86 -2.20 12.85
N LEU A 568 12.79 -2.40 13.80
CA LEU A 568 12.99 -1.57 15.00
C LEU A 568 11.79 -1.49 15.97
N VAL A 569 10.77 -2.33 15.77
CA VAL A 569 9.59 -2.47 16.64
C VAL A 569 9.50 -3.91 17.15
N HIS A 570 9.76 -4.87 16.26
CA HIS A 570 9.76 -6.29 16.53
C HIS A 570 11.20 -6.78 16.67
N PHE A 571 11.61 -7.13 17.90
CA PHE A 571 12.96 -7.61 18.20
C PHE A 571 13.31 -8.89 17.43
N ASN A 572 14.58 -9.17 17.23
CA ASN A 572 15.06 -10.32 16.47
C ASN A 572 14.86 -11.61 17.29
N LEU A 573 14.12 -12.58 16.76
CA LEU A 573 13.85 -13.85 17.46
C LEU A 573 15.10 -14.73 17.65
N ALA A 574 16.18 -14.48 16.90
CA ALA A 574 17.46 -15.15 17.12
C ALA A 574 18.27 -14.55 18.29
N THR A 575 17.76 -13.48 18.92
CA THR A 575 18.35 -12.82 20.08
C THR A 575 17.51 -13.09 21.35
N ASP A 576 17.93 -12.53 22.47
CA ASP A 576 17.24 -12.62 23.76
C ASP A 576 16.05 -11.65 23.92
N GLY A 577 15.65 -10.93 22.87
CA GLY A 577 14.56 -9.93 22.92
C GLY A 577 13.23 -10.45 23.49
N ALA A 578 12.83 -11.68 23.14
CA ALA A 578 11.60 -12.29 23.69
C ALA A 578 11.69 -12.55 25.20
N ILE A 579 12.87 -12.95 25.67
CA ILE A 579 13.15 -13.21 27.08
C ILE A 579 13.22 -11.88 27.85
N LEU A 580 13.89 -10.87 27.31
CA LEU A 580 13.97 -9.53 27.91
C LEU A 580 12.58 -8.89 28.07
N PHE A 581 11.71 -9.01 27.06
CA PHE A 581 10.33 -8.51 27.15
C PHE A 581 9.58 -9.19 28.30
N ALA A 582 9.66 -10.52 28.38
CA ALA A 582 9.01 -11.29 29.43
C ALA A 582 9.60 -11.01 30.83
N GLN A 583 10.92 -10.84 30.97
CA GLN A 583 11.58 -10.44 32.21
C GLN A 583 11.15 -9.04 32.67
N THR A 584 10.92 -8.13 31.73
CA THR A 584 10.42 -6.77 32.02
C THR A 584 9.04 -6.84 32.67
N ILE A 585 8.14 -7.68 32.13
CA ILE A 585 6.82 -7.90 32.73
C ILE A 585 6.93 -8.61 34.08
N GLN A 586 7.74 -9.67 34.17
CA GLN A 586 7.95 -10.41 35.43
C GLN A 586 8.43 -9.50 36.55
N SER A 587 9.44 -8.67 36.29
CA SER A 587 9.99 -7.73 37.27
C SER A 587 8.94 -6.72 37.75
N ALA A 588 8.08 -6.25 36.85
CA ALA A 588 6.99 -5.34 37.20
C ALA A 588 5.90 -6.03 38.02
N LEU A 589 5.58 -7.30 37.73
CA LEU A 589 4.64 -8.09 38.53
C LEU A 589 5.16 -8.31 39.96
N GLU A 590 6.44 -8.66 40.11
CA GLU A 590 7.07 -8.82 41.43
C GLU A 590 7.03 -7.53 42.27
N GLN A 591 7.16 -6.37 41.61
CA GLN A 591 6.99 -5.07 42.27
C GLN A 591 5.52 -4.79 42.61
N ALA A 592 4.60 -5.07 41.68
CA ALA A 592 3.17 -4.85 41.83
C ALA A 592 2.55 -5.73 42.92
N ASP A 593 3.08 -6.91 43.21
CA ASP A 593 2.57 -7.79 44.28
C ASP A 593 2.58 -7.12 45.67
N ASN A 594 3.43 -6.11 45.87
CA ASN A 594 3.50 -5.31 47.11
C ASN A 594 2.55 -4.09 47.11
N GLN A 595 1.86 -3.81 46.00
CA GLN A 595 0.93 -2.69 45.85
C GLN A 595 -0.51 -3.09 46.20
N PRO A 596 -1.38 -2.11 46.55
CA PRO A 596 -2.81 -2.37 46.68
C PRO A 596 -3.45 -2.70 45.33
N VAL A 597 -4.62 -3.35 45.37
CA VAL A 597 -5.53 -3.48 44.22
C VAL A 597 -6.45 -2.25 44.15
N LYS A 598 -7.05 -1.98 42.99
CA LYS A 598 -8.01 -0.87 42.85
C LYS A 598 -9.17 -1.03 43.85
N PRO A 599 -9.46 -0.02 44.70
CA PRO A 599 -10.42 -0.12 45.81
C PRO A 599 -11.90 -0.09 45.39
#